data_AF-A0A949XAG5-F1
#
_entry.id   AF-A0A949XAG5-F1
#
_cell.length_a   1.000
_cell.length_b   1.000
_cell.length_c   1.000
_cell.angle_alpha   90.00
_cell.angle_beta   90.00
_cell.angle_gamma   90.00
#
_symmetry.space_group_name_H-M   'P 1'
#
loop_
_entity.id
_entity.type
_entity.pdbx_description
1 polymer ?
#
loop_
_entity_poly.entity_id
_entity_poly.type
_entity_poly.pdbx_seq_one_letter_code
_entity_poly.pdbx_strand_id
1 'polypeptide(L)' 'MRLKNNPDGSLTIYVGNKSPGIDRESNWLPAPDGDFSLWIRAYWPDQAILDGTWTPPRLVRLP' A
#
# COMPACT_ATOMS: atom_id res chain seq x y z
N MET A 1 13.93 2.05 8.45
CA MET A 1 13.46 1.72 7.09
C MET A 1 12.68 2.91 6.56
N ARG A 2 12.99 3.40 5.36
CA ARG A 2 12.32 4.56 4.75
C ARG A 2 11.59 4.09 3.50
N LEU A 3 10.30 4.43 3.39
CA LEU A 3 9.50 4.17 2.19
C LEU A 3 10.08 4.97 1.01
N LYS A 4 10.03 4.39 -0.19
CA LYS A 4 10.47 5.02 -1.44
C LYS A 4 9.25 5.42 -2.27
N ASN A 5 9.14 6.69 -2.59
CA ASN A 5 8.12 7.19 -3.51
C ASN A 5 8.56 6.95 -4.96
N ASN A 6 7.57 6.84 -5.85
CA ASN A 6 7.76 6.79 -7.29
C ASN A 6 8.12 8.19 -7.84
N PRO A 7 8.62 8.30 -9.08
CA PRO A 7 8.96 9.59 -9.69
C PRO A 7 7.79 10.59 -9.79
N ASP A 8 6.56 10.09 -9.86
CA ASP A 8 5.32 10.90 -9.88
C ASP A 8 4.85 11.31 -8.48
N GLY A 9 5.60 10.97 -7.43
CA GLY A 9 5.27 11.25 -6.04
C GLY A 9 4.33 10.23 -5.38
N SER A 10 3.81 9.26 -6.13
CA SER A 10 2.96 8.20 -5.57
C SER A 10 3.78 7.20 -4.72
N LEU A 11 3.08 6.40 -3.93
CA LEU A 11 3.67 5.33 -3.12
C LEU A 11 3.05 3.98 -3.51
N THR A 12 3.88 3.04 -3.96
CA THR A 12 3.48 1.65 -4.19
C THR A 12 3.82 0.82 -2.96
N ILE A 13 2.83 0.15 -2.37
CA ILE A 13 3.01 -0.83 -1.29
C ILE A 13 2.82 -2.24 -1.85
N TYR A 14 3.78 -3.11 -1.56
CA TYR A 14 3.72 -4.54 -1.88
C TYR A 14 3.26 -5.31 -0.65
N VAL A 15 2.35 -6.27 -0.83
CA VAL A 15 1.84 -7.09 0.27
C VAL A 15 1.88 -8.55 -0.15
N GLY A 16 2.47 -9.41 0.66
CA GLY A 16 2.57 -10.84 0.37
C GLY A 16 3.51 -11.60 1.30
N ASN A 17 3.51 -12.93 1.23
CA ASN A 17 4.32 -13.77 2.11
C ASN A 17 5.81 -13.83 1.76
N LYS A 18 6.16 -13.52 0.51
CA LYS A 18 7.53 -13.49 0.00
C LYS A 18 7.93 -12.07 -0.38
N SER A 19 9.18 -11.72 -0.09
CA SER A 19 9.75 -10.44 -0.51
C SER A 19 9.69 -10.31 -2.04
N PRO A 20 9.21 -9.19 -2.59
CA PRO A 20 9.09 -8.97 -4.04
C PRO A 20 10.43 -8.63 -4.72
N GLY A 21 11.56 -8.82 -4.02
CA GLY A 21 12.91 -8.52 -4.49
C GLY A 21 13.50 -7.27 -3.84
N ILE A 22 14.84 -7.19 -3.86
CA ILE A 22 15.63 -6.19 -3.11
C ILE A 22 15.25 -4.73 -3.44
N ASP A 23 14.87 -4.45 -4.69
CA ASP A 23 14.50 -3.10 -5.13
C ASP A 23 13.16 -2.63 -4.57
N ARG A 24 12.28 -3.57 -4.19
CA ARG A 24 10.89 -3.33 -3.77
C ARG A 24 10.68 -3.56 -2.28
N GLU A 25 11.65 -4.17 -1.60
CA GLU A 25 11.58 -4.59 -0.20
C GLU A 25 11.35 -3.42 0.77
N SER A 26 11.81 -2.21 0.44
CA SER A 26 11.58 -1.03 1.27
C SER A 26 10.10 -0.66 1.43
N ASN A 27 9.25 -1.09 0.50
CA ASN A 27 7.81 -0.80 0.48
C ASN A 27 6.98 -2.08 0.62
N TRP A 28 7.60 -3.18 1.07
CA TRP A 28 6.93 -4.46 1.23
C TRP A 28 6.44 -4.65 2.67
N LEU A 29 5.21 -5.13 2.80
CA LEU A 29 4.60 -5.57 4.04
C LEU A 29 4.41 -7.10 3.98
N PRO A 30 4.97 -7.84 4.95
CA PRO A 30 4.72 -9.28 5.02
C PRO A 30 3.25 -9.56 5.33
N ALA A 31 2.69 -10.55 4.63
CA ALA A 31 1.32 -11.04 4.81
C ALA A 31 1.30 -12.58 4.80
N PRO A 32 0.29 -13.24 5.39
CA PRO A 32 0.22 -14.69 5.40
C PRO A 32 0.00 -15.28 4.00
N ASP A 33 0.34 -16.57 3.86
CA ASP A 33 -0.04 -17.39 2.69
C ASP A 33 -1.48 -17.90 2.88
N GLY A 34 -2.43 -16.96 2.90
CA GLY A 34 -3.84 -17.19 3.21
C GLY A 34 -4.63 -15.88 3.25
N ASP A 35 -5.87 -15.94 3.71
CA ASP A 35 -6.74 -14.75 3.75
C ASP A 35 -6.19 -13.67 4.70
N PHE A 36 -6.26 -12.42 4.26
CA PHE A 36 -5.93 -11.26 5.06
C PHE A 36 -6.78 -10.05 4.66
N SER A 37 -6.91 -9.12 5.60
CA SER A 37 -7.58 -7.84 5.38
C SER A 37 -6.58 -6.70 5.39
N LEU A 38 -6.79 -5.71 4.53
CA LEU A 38 -6.04 -4.46 4.52
C LEU A 38 -6.90 -3.32 5.02
N TRP A 39 -6.31 -2.49 5.89
CA TRP A 39 -6.95 -1.31 6.45
C TRP A 39 -6.04 -0.11 6.22
N ILE A 40 -6.62 0.99 5.72
CA ILE A 40 -5.92 2.27 5.63
C ILE A 40 -6.40 3.14 6.78
N ARG A 41 -5.45 3.75 7.50
CA ARG A 41 -5.72 4.74 8.54
C ARG A 41 -5.27 6.10 8.04
N ALA A 42 -6.19 7.06 8.03
CA ALA A 42 -5.88 8.45 7.80
C ALA A 42 -5.95 9.20 9.14
N TYR A 43 -4.90 9.96 9.46
CA TYR A 43 -4.82 10.77 10.66
C TYR A 43 -5.01 12.23 10.25
N TRP A 44 -6.07 12.87 10.76
CA TRP A 44 -6.57 14.14 10.22
C TRP A 44 -6.76 14.10 8.69
N PRO A 45 -7.68 13.24 8.21
CA PRO A 45 -7.99 13.20 6.79
C PRO A 45 -8.54 14.54 6.29
N ASP A 46 -8.20 14.88 5.05
CA ASP A 46 -8.89 15.93 4.30
C ASP A 46 -10.35 15.56 4.03
N GLN A 47 -11.15 16.57 3.70
CA GLN A 47 -12.59 16.44 3.43
C GLN A 47 -12.90 15.35 2.39
N ALA A 48 -12.03 15.17 1.38
CA ALA A 48 -12.24 14.18 0.32
C ALA A 48 -12.27 12.72 0.81
N ILE A 49 -11.57 12.41 1.91
CA ILE A 49 -11.65 11.09 2.55
C ILE A 49 -12.94 11.01 3.39
N LEU A 50 -13.31 12.10 4.06
CA LEU A 50 -14.48 12.15 4.96
C LEU A 50 -15.81 12.06 4.20
N ASP A 51 -15.91 12.67 3.03
CA ASP A 51 -17.11 12.64 2.17
C ASP A 51 -17.08 11.54 1.10
N GLY A 52 -15.97 10.78 1.01
CA GLY A 52 -15.81 9.67 0.10
C GLY A 52 -15.62 10.05 -1.37
N THR A 53 -15.37 11.32 -1.68
CA THR A 53 -15.00 11.75 -3.05
C THR A 53 -13.64 11.21 -3.47
N TRP A 54 -12.77 10.88 -2.49
CA TRP A 54 -11.61 10.04 -2.67
C TRP A 54 -11.79 8.71 -1.95
N THR A 55 -11.40 7.63 -2.62
CA THR A 55 -11.27 6.30 -2.04
C THR A 55 -9.90 5.72 -2.37
N PRO A 56 -9.36 4.82 -1.53
CA PRO A 56 -8.10 4.15 -1.82
C PRO A 56 -8.06 3.47 -3.20
N PRO A 57 -6.88 3.39 -3.83
CA PRO A 57 -6.73 2.67 -5.09
C PRO A 57 -7.04 1.18 -4.90
N ARG A 58 -7.53 0.55 -5.98
CA ARG A 58 -7.79 -0.90 -5.99
C ARG A 58 -6.48 -1.68 -5.81
N LEU A 59 -6.59 -2.81 -5.13
CA LEU A 59 -5.49 -3.77 -5.04
C LEU A 59 -5.29 -4.46 -6.40
N VAL A 60 -4.03 -4.62 -6.79
CA VAL A 60 -3.64 -5.32 -8.02
C VAL A 60 -2.84 -6.56 -7.63
N ARG A 61 -3.25 -7.72 -8.12
CA ARG A 61 -2.49 -8.95 -7.96
C ARG A 61 -1.29 -8.91 -8.90
N LEU A 62 -0.10 -9.06 -8.35
CA LEU A 62 1.12 -9.20 -9.14
C LEU A 62 1.20 -10.62 -9.74
N PRO A 63 1.73 -10.75 -10.96
CA PRO A 63 1.94 -12.04 -11.61
C PRO A 63 2.93 -12.93 -10.85
#